data_AF-A0A1P8YC41-F1
#
_entry.id   AF-A0A1P8YC41-F1
#
_cell.length_a   1.000
_cell.length_b   1.000
_cell.length_c   1.000
_cell.angle_alpha   90.00
_cell.angle_beta   90.00
_cell.angle_gamma   90.00
#
_symmetry.space_group_name_H-M   'P 1'
#
loop_
_entity.id
_entity.type
_entity.pdbx_description
1 polymer ?
#
loop_
_entity_poly.entity_id
_entity_poly.type
_entity_poly.pdbx_seq_one_letter_code
_entity_poly.pdbx_strand_id
1 'polypeptide(L)'
;MRCQQFESFSGQLLVGDSPSLPTVPDWAPTLPELAPVEPGAQPQPAPVLPTLDSIEIEPTAAADTIVFALGGDGPMGWSARFVQMPLLHGTDEPVSISGACVLQIDLTGVDSNIDSLRREVPMRLSPEDEASSVVEVLGYPSSSALVQSFVGTRSGTPTVTVDASIDRTAITVAISF
;
A
#
# COMPACT_ATOMS: atom_id res chain seq x y z
N MET A 1 13.90 -8.90 16.51
CA MET A 1 12.70 -8.02 16.53
C MET A 1 11.75 -8.54 17.60
N ARG A 2 11.15 -7.67 18.42
CA ARG A 2 10.18 -8.05 19.47
C ARG A 2 8.97 -7.11 19.42
N CYS A 3 8.16 -7.22 18.36
CA CYS A 3 6.83 -6.63 18.37
C CYS A 3 5.99 -7.37 19.42
N GLN A 4 5.39 -6.63 20.35
CA GLN A 4 4.47 -7.19 21.36
C GLN A 4 3.00 -7.09 20.95
N GLN A 5 2.68 -6.35 19.89
CA GLN A 5 1.34 -6.32 19.30
C GLN A 5 1.28 -7.11 18.00
N PHE A 6 0.09 -7.64 17.74
CA PHE A 6 -0.28 -8.42 16.55
C PHE A 6 -1.48 -7.78 15.85
N GLU A 7 -1.71 -6.49 16.10
CA GLU A 7 -2.77 -5.75 15.45
C GLU A 7 -2.53 -5.70 13.94
N SER A 8 -3.64 -5.77 13.22
CA SER A 8 -3.68 -5.68 11.77
C SER A 8 -4.76 -4.69 11.39
N PHE A 9 -4.40 -3.78 10.50
CA PHE A 9 -5.26 -2.76 9.94
C PHE A 9 -5.49 -3.10 8.48
N SER A 10 -6.69 -2.82 7.97
CA SER A 10 -6.97 -2.97 6.55
C SER A 10 -8.10 -2.06 6.13
N GLY A 11 -8.10 -1.65 4.87
CA GLY A 11 -9.15 -0.84 4.30
C GLY A 11 -9.16 -0.91 2.78
N GLN A 12 -10.11 -0.19 2.21
CA GLN A 12 -10.22 0.01 0.78
C GLN A 12 -10.24 1.50 0.49
N LEU A 13 -9.64 1.88 -0.63
CA LEU A 13 -9.64 3.25 -1.13
C LEU A 13 -10.00 3.22 -2.61
N LEU A 14 -10.84 4.17 -3.02
CA LEU A 14 -11.10 4.45 -4.42
C LEU A 14 -10.28 5.69 -4.77
N VAL A 15 -9.16 5.47 -5.46
CA VAL A 15 -8.21 6.51 -5.86
C VAL A 15 -8.80 7.32 -6.99
N GLY A 16 -8.59 8.64 -6.94
CA GLY A 16 -9.09 9.57 -7.94
C GLY A 16 -10.60 9.78 -7.91
N ASP A 17 -11.08 10.50 -8.91
CA ASP A 17 -12.51 10.63 -9.17
C ASP A 17 -12.91 9.46 -10.07
N SER A 18 -13.69 8.52 -9.53
CA SER A 18 -14.25 7.46 -10.37
C SER A 18 -14.83 8.05 -11.64
N PRO A 19 -14.50 7.54 -12.85
CA PRO A 19 -15.38 7.80 -13.96
C PRO A 19 -16.74 7.29 -13.51
N SER A 20 -17.71 8.20 -13.43
CA SER A 20 -19.09 7.84 -13.14
C SER A 20 -19.40 6.68 -14.07
N LEU A 21 -19.70 5.51 -13.49
CA LEU A 21 -20.28 4.41 -14.27
C LEU A 21 -21.35 5.06 -15.15
N PRO A 22 -21.35 4.82 -16.48
CA PRO A 22 -22.38 5.40 -17.32
C PRO A 22 -23.72 5.06 -16.67
N THR A 23 -24.52 6.09 -16.35
CA THR A 23 -25.85 5.94 -15.76
C THR A 23 -26.58 4.89 -16.58
N VAL A 24 -26.67 3.68 -16.04
CA VAL A 24 -27.39 2.61 -16.70
C VAL A 24 -28.85 3.07 -16.67
N PRO A 25 -29.50 3.32 -17.81
CA PRO A 25 -30.89 3.75 -17.80
C PRO A 25 -31.75 2.68 -17.11
N ASP A 26 -32.80 3.13 -16.41
CA ASP A 26 -33.71 2.38 -15.51
C ASP A 26 -34.40 1.12 -16.11
N TRP A 27 -34.04 0.71 -17.33
CA TRP A 27 -34.51 -0.51 -17.99
C TRP A 27 -33.48 -1.65 -18.02
N ALA A 28 -32.34 -1.54 -17.33
CA ALA A 28 -31.37 -2.65 -17.30
C ALA A 28 -31.86 -3.84 -16.45
N PRO A 29 -31.75 -5.08 -16.97
CA PRO A 29 -32.10 -6.28 -16.23
C PRO A 29 -31.15 -6.51 -15.05
N THR A 30 -31.69 -7.11 -14.00
CA THR A 30 -31.09 -7.36 -12.69
C THR A 30 -29.91 -8.33 -12.77
N LEU A 31 -28.77 -7.94 -12.15
CA LEU A 31 -27.54 -8.70 -11.82
C LEU A 31 -26.84 -9.49 -12.96
N PRO A 32 -25.50 -9.38 -13.11
CA PRO A 32 -24.77 -10.32 -13.94
C PRO A 32 -24.73 -11.67 -13.22
N GLU A 33 -25.67 -12.54 -13.59
CA GLU A 33 -25.40 -13.98 -13.63
C GLU A 33 -24.06 -14.16 -14.34
N LEU A 34 -23.19 -15.04 -13.85
CA LEU A 34 -21.90 -15.33 -14.47
C LEU A 34 -22.12 -15.71 -15.94
N ALA A 35 -22.08 -14.71 -16.82
CA ALA A 35 -22.38 -14.89 -18.22
C ALA A 35 -21.30 -15.82 -18.77
N PRO A 36 -21.68 -16.95 -19.41
CA PRO A 36 -20.71 -17.80 -20.08
C PRO A 36 -19.89 -16.93 -21.02
N VAL A 37 -18.57 -16.89 -20.82
CA VAL A 37 -17.67 -16.21 -21.75
C VAL A 37 -17.81 -16.95 -23.08
N GLU A 38 -18.47 -16.32 -24.06
CA GLU A 38 -18.64 -16.92 -25.38
C GLU A 38 -17.26 -17.20 -25.99
N PRO A 39 -16.99 -18.40 -26.51
CA PRO A 39 -15.75 -18.68 -27.23
C PRO A 39 -15.60 -17.68 -28.39
N GLY A 40 -14.58 -16.82 -28.34
CA GLY A 40 -14.36 -15.76 -29.31
C GLY A 40 -14.80 -14.36 -28.87
N ALA A 41 -15.36 -14.21 -27.67
CA ALA A 41 -15.55 -12.89 -27.07
C ALA A 41 -14.19 -12.18 -26.94
N GLN A 42 -14.13 -10.91 -27.36
CA GLN A 42 -12.93 -10.10 -27.17
C GLN A 42 -12.62 -10.00 -25.68
N PRO A 43 -11.34 -10.16 -25.28
CA PRO A 43 -10.93 -9.92 -23.90
C PRO A 43 -11.39 -8.53 -23.46
N GLN A 44 -12.04 -8.46 -22.30
CA GLN A 44 -12.34 -7.18 -21.69
C GLN A 44 -11.01 -6.42 -21.47
N PRO A 45 -10.97 -5.09 -21.67
CA PRO A 45 -9.79 -4.31 -21.35
C PRO A 45 -9.34 -4.60 -19.91
N ALA A 46 -8.03 -4.71 -19.70
CA ALA A 46 -7.50 -4.87 -18.35
C ALA A 46 -7.99 -3.70 -17.47
N PRO A 47 -8.35 -3.95 -16.21
CA PRO A 47 -8.69 -2.88 -15.29
C PRO A 47 -7.53 -1.87 -15.22
N VAL A 48 -7.85 -0.58 -15.27
CA VAL A 48 -6.86 0.46 -14.97
C VAL A 48 -6.56 0.36 -13.47
N LEU A 49 -5.29 0.19 -13.13
CA LEU A 49 -4.83 0.18 -11.75
C LEU A 49 -4.34 1.58 -11.37
N PRO A 50 -4.65 2.06 -10.16
CA PRO A 50 -3.95 3.20 -9.59
C PRO A 50 -2.45 2.91 -9.44
N THR A 51 -1.66 3.96 -9.37
CA THR A 51 -0.20 3.88 -9.24
C THR A 51 0.27 4.43 -7.91
N LEU A 52 1.27 3.80 -7.31
CA LEU A 52 2.07 4.37 -6.23
C LEU A 52 3.13 5.28 -6.85
N ASP A 53 3.00 6.57 -6.62
CA ASP A 53 3.82 7.62 -7.22
C ASP A 53 5.01 8.02 -6.33
N SER A 54 4.84 8.01 -5.01
CA SER A 54 5.94 8.22 -4.06
C SER A 54 5.72 7.52 -2.72
N ILE A 55 6.82 7.29 -2.01
CA ILE A 55 6.86 6.92 -0.59
C ILE A 55 7.74 7.96 0.09
N GLU A 56 7.20 8.64 1.10
CA GLU A 56 7.89 9.72 1.80
C GLU A 56 7.75 9.56 3.31
N ILE A 57 8.74 10.04 4.06
CA ILE A 57 8.71 10.09 5.52
C ILE A 57 8.58 11.56 5.91
N GLU A 58 7.45 11.92 6.50
CA GLU A 58 7.14 13.25 7.01
C GLU A 58 7.21 13.24 8.55
N PRO A 59 8.34 13.64 9.15
CA PRO A 59 8.45 13.75 10.59
C PRO A 59 7.64 14.93 11.11
N THR A 60 6.88 14.72 12.18
CA THR A 60 6.20 15.79 12.93
C THR A 60 6.62 15.73 14.39
N ALA A 61 6.30 16.78 15.17
CA ALA A 61 6.60 16.79 16.60
C ALA A 61 5.86 15.69 17.40
N ALA A 62 4.82 15.08 16.84
CA ALA A 62 3.98 14.09 17.53
C ALA A 62 4.13 12.65 16.99
N ALA A 63 4.50 12.50 15.73
CA ALA A 63 4.59 11.21 15.03
C ALA A 63 5.43 11.34 13.76
N ASP A 64 6.01 10.23 13.31
CA ASP A 64 6.51 10.12 11.95
C ASP A 64 5.43 9.55 11.05
N THR A 65 5.10 10.27 9.98
CA THR A 65 4.08 9.85 9.03
C THR A 65 4.75 9.32 7.77
N ILE A 66 4.50 8.06 7.42
CA ILE A 66 4.84 7.57 6.08
C ILE A 66 3.69 7.89 5.14
N VAL A 67 3.98 8.61 4.06
CA VAL A 67 3.01 9.00 3.03
C VAL A 67 3.22 8.14 1.80
N PHE A 68 2.19 7.42 1.39
CA PHE A 68 2.12 6.68 0.13
C PHE A 68 1.27 7.50 -0.84
N ALA A 69 1.91 8.28 -1.71
CA ALA A 69 1.21 9.09 -2.70
C ALA A 69 0.75 8.23 -3.87
N LEU A 70 -0.50 8.39 -4.26
CA LEU A 70 -1.21 7.58 -5.23
C LEU A 70 -1.67 8.46 -6.40
N GLY A 71 -1.51 7.92 -7.60
CA GLY A 71 -1.98 8.50 -8.85
C GLY A 71 -2.94 7.59 -9.60
N GLY A 72 -3.49 8.11 -10.69
CA GLY A 72 -4.46 7.42 -11.52
C GLY A 72 -5.83 7.27 -10.84
N ASP A 73 -6.63 6.34 -11.36
CA ASP A 73 -7.99 6.08 -10.89
C ASP A 73 -8.19 4.58 -10.70
N GLY A 74 -8.94 4.22 -9.66
CA GLY A 74 -9.41 2.85 -9.47
C GLY A 74 -9.48 2.38 -8.03
N PRO A 75 -10.08 1.21 -7.79
CA PRO A 75 -10.17 0.63 -6.46
C PRO A 75 -8.83 0.00 -6.05
N MET A 76 -8.44 0.22 -4.81
CA MET A 76 -7.32 -0.47 -4.18
C MET A 76 -7.70 -0.95 -2.77
N GLY A 77 -6.97 -1.96 -2.29
CA GLY A 77 -6.99 -2.36 -0.89
C GLY A 77 -5.65 -2.06 -0.24
N TRP A 78 -5.65 -1.85 1.06
CA TRP A 78 -4.43 -1.75 1.85
C TRP A 78 -4.53 -2.59 3.11
N SER A 79 -3.39 -3.05 3.60
CA SER A 79 -3.28 -3.64 4.93
C SER A 79 -1.96 -3.27 5.59
N ALA A 80 -1.97 -3.15 6.91
CA ALA A 80 -0.78 -2.93 7.71
C ALA A 80 -0.79 -3.91 8.89
N ARG A 81 0.32 -4.60 9.14
CA ARG A 81 0.41 -5.61 10.21
C ARG A 81 1.81 -5.72 10.78
N PHE A 82 1.91 -5.98 12.07
CA PHE A 82 3.19 -6.25 12.70
C PHE A 82 3.68 -7.66 12.35
N VAL A 83 4.96 -7.78 12.00
CA VAL A 83 5.58 -9.05 11.62
C VAL A 83 6.86 -9.29 12.41
N GLN A 84 7.08 -10.55 12.79
CA GLN A 84 8.32 -10.98 13.46
C GLN A 84 9.42 -11.34 12.46
N MET A 85 9.02 -11.87 11.31
CA MET A 85 9.89 -12.26 10.21
C MET A 85 9.29 -11.69 8.93
N PRO A 86 9.78 -10.54 8.45
CA PRO A 86 9.30 -9.97 7.20
C PRO A 86 9.79 -10.85 6.04
N LEU A 87 8.86 -11.36 5.23
CA LEU A 87 9.13 -12.17 4.05
C LEU A 87 8.62 -11.44 2.81
N LEU A 88 9.41 -11.47 1.74
CA LEU A 88 9.01 -10.87 0.48
C LEU A 88 7.86 -11.68 -0.15
N HIS A 89 6.82 -10.98 -0.62
CA HIS A 89 5.67 -11.65 -1.23
C HIS A 89 6.07 -12.54 -2.43
N GLY A 90 5.49 -13.75 -2.47
CA GLY A 90 5.75 -14.71 -3.54
C GLY A 90 7.12 -15.41 -3.44
N THR A 91 7.89 -15.15 -2.38
CA THR A 91 9.17 -15.80 -2.11
C THR A 91 9.27 -16.26 -0.66
N ASP A 92 10.29 -17.06 -0.35
CA ASP A 92 10.69 -17.42 1.02
C ASP A 92 11.87 -16.56 1.51
N GLU A 93 12.15 -15.44 0.84
CA GLU A 93 13.31 -14.61 1.15
C GLU A 93 13.00 -13.65 2.32
N PRO A 94 13.80 -13.69 3.40
CA PRO A 94 13.65 -12.75 4.50
C PRO A 94 14.13 -11.36 4.11
N VAL A 95 13.36 -10.35 4.49
CA VAL A 95 13.68 -8.95 4.25
C VAL A 95 14.63 -8.42 5.33
N SER A 96 15.76 -7.88 4.90
CA SER A 96 16.74 -7.24 5.79
C SER A 96 16.37 -5.78 6.02
N ILE A 97 15.72 -5.52 7.15
CA ILE A 97 15.29 -4.19 7.61
C ILE A 97 15.79 -3.90 9.03
N SER A 98 16.14 -2.65 9.27
CA SER A 98 16.64 -2.12 10.53
C SER A 98 15.48 -1.68 11.43
N GLY A 99 15.45 -2.13 12.68
CA GLY A 99 14.43 -1.72 13.65
C GLY A 99 14.19 -2.75 14.75
N ALA A 100 13.59 -2.30 15.85
CA ALA A 100 13.19 -3.15 16.97
C ALA A 100 11.92 -3.96 16.66
N CYS A 101 11.00 -3.34 15.91
CA CYS A 101 9.75 -3.92 15.43
C CYS A 101 9.50 -3.52 13.97
N VAL A 102 8.85 -4.40 13.21
CA VAL A 102 8.58 -4.21 11.78
C VAL A 102 7.09 -4.23 11.52
N LEU A 103 6.62 -3.19 10.84
CA LEU A 103 5.28 -3.09 10.28
C LEU A 103 5.36 -3.38 8.79
N GLN A 104 4.68 -4.42 8.32
CA GLN A 104 4.48 -4.70 6.90
C GLN A 104 3.25 -3.95 6.42
N ILE A 105 3.37 -3.27 5.29
CA ILE A 105 2.28 -2.54 4.62
C ILE A 105 2.16 -3.12 3.21
N ASP A 106 0.97 -3.60 2.86
CA ASP A 106 0.68 -4.17 1.55
C ASP A 106 -0.40 -3.32 0.87
N LEU A 107 -0.13 -2.82 -0.33
CA LEU A 107 -1.10 -2.17 -1.21
C LEU A 107 -1.48 -3.15 -2.32
N THR A 108 -2.77 -3.42 -2.48
CA THR A 108 -3.32 -4.39 -3.45
C THR A 108 -4.14 -3.69 -4.51
N GLY A 109 -4.08 -4.18 -5.75
CA GLY A 109 -4.69 -3.50 -6.89
C GLY A 109 -3.96 -2.21 -7.25
N VAL A 110 -2.65 -2.13 -6.98
CA VAL A 110 -1.82 -0.95 -7.22
C VAL A 110 -0.58 -1.37 -8.00
N ASP A 111 -0.18 -0.56 -8.99
CA ASP A 111 1.13 -0.66 -9.64
C ASP A 111 2.07 0.43 -9.12
N SER A 112 3.36 0.43 -9.49
CA SER A 112 4.30 1.47 -9.06
C SER A 112 4.80 2.33 -10.22
N ASN A 113 4.73 3.65 -10.05
CA ASN A 113 5.35 4.62 -10.95
C ASN A 113 6.72 5.11 -10.46
N ILE A 114 7.15 4.65 -9.28
CA ILE A 114 8.46 4.96 -8.70
C ILE A 114 9.55 4.31 -9.56
N ASP A 115 10.48 5.11 -10.06
CA ASP A 115 11.44 4.67 -11.09
C ASP A 115 12.33 3.49 -10.65
N SER A 116 12.77 3.45 -9.39
CA SER A 116 13.55 2.32 -8.86
C SER A 116 12.73 1.04 -8.81
N LEU A 117 11.49 1.13 -8.33
CA LEU A 117 10.59 -0.03 -8.19
C LEU A 117 10.22 -0.60 -9.56
N ARG A 118 10.00 0.25 -10.57
CA ARG A 118 9.79 -0.18 -11.97
C ARG A 118 10.99 -0.88 -12.59
N ARG A 119 12.20 -0.57 -12.11
CA ARG A 119 13.45 -1.24 -12.52
C ARG A 119 13.76 -2.48 -11.68
N GLU A 120 12.78 -2.97 -10.92
CA GLU A 120 12.89 -4.11 -10.01
C GLU A 120 13.94 -3.90 -8.90
N VAL A 121 14.25 -2.65 -8.56
CA VAL A 121 15.21 -2.29 -7.51
C VAL A 121 14.45 -1.81 -6.27
N PRO A 122 14.62 -2.46 -5.10
CA PRO A 122 14.02 -2.00 -3.86
C PRO A 122 14.43 -0.57 -3.50
N MET A 123 13.47 0.20 -3.02
CA MET A 123 13.67 1.55 -2.52
C MET A 123 13.94 1.50 -1.01
N ARG A 124 14.91 2.28 -0.54
CA ARG A 124 15.25 2.40 0.87
C ARG A 124 15.26 3.86 1.29
N LEU A 125 14.52 4.15 2.35
CA LEU A 125 14.40 5.47 2.94
C LEU A 125 14.83 5.41 4.41
N SER A 126 15.54 6.45 4.83
CA SER A 126 15.88 6.67 6.23
C SER A 126 15.46 8.09 6.60
N PRO A 127 14.92 8.31 7.79
CA PRO A 127 14.57 9.65 8.25
C PRO A 127 15.85 10.49 8.40
N GLU A 128 15.72 11.80 8.16
CA GLU A 128 16.82 12.75 8.36
C GLU A 128 17.10 13.00 9.85
N ASP A 129 16.08 12.88 10.70
CA ASP A 129 16.18 13.11 12.14
C ASP A 129 16.53 11.81 12.90
N GLU A 130 17.62 11.86 13.67
CA GLU A 130 18.02 10.76 14.55
C GLU A 130 17.05 10.56 15.73
N ALA A 131 16.13 11.47 16.00
CA ALA A 131 15.07 11.29 17.00
C ALA A 131 13.82 10.59 16.44
N SER A 132 13.78 10.31 15.13
CA SER A 132 12.65 9.67 14.46
C SER A 132 12.29 8.31 15.09
N SER A 133 10.99 8.11 15.30
CA SER A 133 10.34 6.85 15.67
C SER A 133 10.53 5.78 14.59
N VAL A 134 10.67 6.18 13.33
CA VAL A 134 11.05 5.32 12.20
C VAL A 134 12.58 5.20 12.14
N VAL A 135 13.08 4.04 11.72
CA VAL A 135 14.51 3.80 11.46
C VAL A 135 14.74 3.66 9.96
N GLU A 136 13.84 2.93 9.30
CA GLU A 136 13.99 2.60 7.90
C GLU A 136 12.63 2.28 7.29
N VAL A 137 12.43 2.67 6.03
CA VAL A 137 11.31 2.22 5.20
C VAL A 137 11.89 1.57 3.95
N LEU A 138 11.39 0.37 3.64
CA LEU A 138 11.70 -0.36 2.41
C LEU A 138 10.45 -0.47 1.55
N GLY A 139 10.55 -0.05 0.29
CA GLY A 139 9.54 -0.30 -0.74
C GLY A 139 10.05 -1.34 -1.72
N TYR A 140 9.19 -2.29 -2.10
CA TYR A 140 9.52 -3.33 -3.09
C TYR A 140 8.74 -3.13 -4.40
N PRO A 141 9.30 -3.62 -5.53
CA PRO A 141 8.60 -3.63 -6.82
C PRO A 141 7.21 -4.25 -6.74
N SER A 142 6.29 -3.77 -7.58
CA SER A 142 4.96 -4.36 -7.69
C SER A 142 5.07 -5.80 -8.23
N SER A 143 4.36 -6.73 -7.62
CA SER A 143 4.25 -8.11 -8.09
C SER A 143 2.80 -8.55 -8.00
N SER A 144 2.21 -9.01 -9.11
CA SER A 144 0.80 -9.42 -9.14
C SER A 144 -0.17 -8.34 -8.61
N ALA A 145 0.09 -7.06 -8.95
CA ALA A 145 -0.65 -5.89 -8.45
C ALA A 145 -0.61 -5.70 -6.92
N LEU A 146 0.43 -6.21 -6.26
CA LEU A 146 0.76 -5.98 -4.87
C LEU A 146 2.04 -5.14 -4.79
N VAL A 147 1.97 -3.99 -4.14
CA VAL A 147 3.16 -3.25 -3.69
C VAL A 147 3.34 -3.51 -2.21
N GLN A 148 4.48 -4.10 -1.86
CA GLN A 148 4.83 -4.41 -0.48
C GLN A 148 5.85 -3.42 0.05
N SER A 149 5.63 -2.95 1.27
CA SER A 149 6.54 -2.09 2.00
C SER A 149 6.75 -2.57 3.44
N PHE A 150 7.90 -2.25 4.01
CA PHE A 150 8.24 -2.58 5.39
C PHE A 150 8.76 -1.34 6.09
N VAL A 151 8.30 -1.14 7.33
CA VAL A 151 8.73 -0.03 8.18
C VAL A 151 9.35 -0.59 9.44
N GLY A 152 10.63 -0.27 9.63
CA GLY A 152 11.38 -0.58 10.83
C GLY A 152 11.27 0.56 11.83
N THR A 153 10.87 0.24 13.05
CA THR A 153 10.59 1.22 14.12
C THR A 153 11.67 1.18 15.18
N ARG A 154 11.96 2.33 15.80
CA ARG A 154 13.11 2.51 16.69
C ARG A 154 12.92 1.82 18.03
N SER A 155 11.80 2.08 18.67
CA SER A 155 11.43 1.49 19.96
C SER A 155 10.38 0.38 19.81
N GLY A 156 10.00 -0.22 20.93
CA GLY A 156 9.18 -1.43 21.07
C GLY A 156 8.04 -1.60 20.07
N THR A 157 6.79 -1.36 20.46
CA THR A 157 5.66 -1.45 19.52
C THR A 157 4.96 -0.12 19.50
N PRO A 158 4.97 0.60 18.36
CA PRO A 158 4.38 1.92 18.28
C PRO A 158 2.86 1.85 18.22
N THR A 159 2.23 2.96 18.55
CA THR A 159 0.85 3.22 18.12
C THR A 159 0.87 3.54 16.63
N VAL A 160 -0.01 2.89 15.88
CA VAL A 160 -0.14 3.06 14.43
C VAL A 160 -1.53 3.56 14.10
N THR A 161 -1.60 4.65 13.34
CA THR A 161 -2.82 5.16 12.74
C THR A 161 -2.67 5.14 11.24
N VAL A 162 -3.64 4.57 10.53
CA VAL A 162 -3.67 4.56 9.06
C VAL A 162 -4.89 5.32 8.59
N ASP A 163 -4.68 6.34 7.77
CA ASP A 163 -5.73 7.17 7.21
C ASP A 163 -5.58 7.31 5.70
N ALA A 164 -6.69 7.54 5.01
CA ALA A 164 -6.67 7.99 3.62
C ALA A 164 -6.76 9.52 3.58
N SER A 165 -6.03 10.16 2.68
CA SER A 165 -6.15 11.59 2.47
C SER A 165 -7.55 11.98 2.00
N ILE A 166 -7.97 13.21 2.32
CA ILE A 166 -9.32 13.71 2.02
C ILE A 166 -9.59 13.69 0.50
N ASP A 167 -8.57 14.00 -0.29
CA ASP A 167 -8.59 13.99 -1.75
C ASP A 167 -8.38 12.59 -2.36
N ARG A 168 -8.19 11.55 -1.53
CA ARG A 168 -8.04 10.14 -1.95
C ARG A 168 -6.85 9.89 -2.87
N THR A 169 -5.81 10.70 -2.72
CA THR A 169 -4.56 10.61 -3.46
C THR A 169 -3.42 10.10 -2.58
N ALA A 170 -3.67 9.76 -1.31
CA ALA A 170 -2.65 9.17 -0.45
C ALA A 170 -3.22 8.27 0.64
N ILE A 171 -2.39 7.32 1.08
CA ILE A 171 -2.53 6.63 2.36
C ILE A 171 -1.41 7.13 3.27
N THR A 172 -1.76 7.55 4.48
CA THR A 172 -0.81 7.98 5.50
C THR A 172 -0.76 6.95 6.63
N VAL A 173 0.44 6.64 7.08
CA VAL A 173 0.70 5.74 8.21
C VAL A 173 1.48 6.51 9.26
N ALA A 174 0.80 6.97 10.30
CA ALA A 174 1.41 7.69 11.41
C ALA A 174 1.90 6.72 12.47
N ILE A 175 3.15 6.90 12.90
CA ILE A 175 3.85 6.07 13.89
C ILE A 175 4.28 6.94 15.07
N SER A 176 3.80 6.60 16.26
CA SER A 176 4.11 7.30 17.51
C SER A 176 4.34 6.34 18.68
N PHE A 177 4.97 6.83 19.75
CA PHE A 177 5.28 6.07 20.97
C PHE A 177 4.78 6.80 22.23
#